data_AF-A0A496Y7Z0-F1
#
_entry.id   AF-A0A496Y7Z0-F1
#
_cell.length_a   1.000
_cell.length_b   1.000
_cell.length_c   1.000
_cell.angle_alpha   90.00
_cell.angle_beta   90.00
_cell.angle_gamma   90.00
#
_symmetry.space_group_name_H-M   'P 1'
#
loop_
_entity.id
_entity.type
_entity.pdbx_description
1 polymer ?
#
loop_
_entity_poly.entity_id
_entity_poly.type
_entity_poly.pdbx_seq_one_letter_code
_entity_poly.pdbx_strand_id
1 'polypeptide(L)'
;MAFSPRRIDRIMSLLVYSVFAGLALWAGIKLINHSLNTRFYEDFLVGWETAIRTYNAQGRVWPRFTGSNHAAYMENLVRRMRGQDASPPPSNTRKRFVYRLDRLGDAEEDIFFLCFPDKMVLYGMSFKTFSSLDKRIDGRSDEQRGHFRGWKSKDGFSYIGQVLL
;
A
#
# COMPACT_ATOMS: atom_id res chain seq x y z
N MET A 1 -20.01 18.12 -50.42
CA MET A 1 -18.91 19.08 -50.13
C MET A 1 -17.63 18.29 -49.90
N ALA A 2 -16.71 18.27 -50.87
CA ALA A 2 -15.40 17.64 -50.68
C ALA A 2 -14.54 18.53 -49.78
N PHE A 3 -14.10 18.03 -48.63
CA PHE A 3 -13.15 18.75 -47.79
C PHE A 3 -11.82 18.90 -48.53
N SER A 4 -11.19 20.08 -48.46
CA SER A 4 -9.88 20.26 -49.08
C SER A 4 -8.84 19.35 -48.39
N PRO A 5 -7.88 18.76 -49.12
CA PRO A 5 -6.86 17.88 -48.55
C PRO A 5 -6.15 18.49 -47.32
N ARG A 6 -5.89 19.80 -47.36
CA ARG A 6 -5.30 20.57 -46.25
C ARG A 6 -6.15 20.58 -44.97
N ARG A 7 -7.49 20.51 -45.06
CA ARG A 7 -8.35 20.39 -43.87
C ARG A 7 -8.31 18.99 -43.29
N ILE A 8 -8.25 17.97 -44.15
CA ILE A 8 -8.14 16.57 -43.73
C ILE A 8 -6.81 16.37 -42.98
N ASP A 9 -5.70 16.88 -43.52
CA ASP A 9 -4.38 16.80 -42.88
C ASP A 9 -4.34 17.48 -41.51
N ARG A 10 -5.00 18.64 -41.36
CA ARG A 10 -5.09 19.34 -40.08
C ARG A 10 -5.92 18.57 -39.05
N ILE A 11 -7.04 17.98 -39.45
CA ILE A 11 -7.88 17.17 -38.56
C ILE A 11 -7.14 15.90 -38.13
N MET A 12 -6.49 15.22 -39.08
CA MET A 12 -5.69 14.03 -38.79
C MET A 12 -4.53 14.35 -37.85
N SER A 13 -3.81 15.46 -38.11
CA SER A 13 -2.74 15.91 -37.22
C SER A 13 -3.27 16.20 -35.82
N LEU A 14 -4.40 16.92 -35.71
CA LEU A 14 -5.03 17.21 -34.42
C LEU A 14 -5.40 15.92 -33.67
N LEU A 15 -6.02 14.95 -34.35
CA LEU A 15 -6.39 13.66 -33.77
C LEU A 15 -5.15 12.92 -33.27
N VAL A 16 -4.09 12.85 -34.08
CA VAL A 16 -2.83 12.21 -33.70
C VAL A 16 -2.24 12.88 -32.46
N TYR A 17 -2.14 14.21 -32.43
CA TYR A 17 -1.62 14.92 -31.25
C TYR A 17 -2.50 14.73 -30.02
N SER A 18 -3.83 14.73 -30.16
CA SER A 18 -4.74 14.45 -29.04
C SER A 18 -4.55 13.05 -28.49
N VAL A 19 -4.38 12.03 -29.34
CA VAL A 19 -4.12 10.66 -28.92
C VAL A 19 -2.79 10.57 -28.17
N PHE A 20 -1.73 11.17 -28.71
CA PHE A 20 -0.42 11.18 -28.04
C PHE A 20 -0.46 11.91 -26.69
N ALA A 21 -1.14 13.06 -26.61
CA ALA A 21 -1.32 13.79 -25.36
C ALA A 21 -2.06 12.94 -24.32
N GLY A 22 -3.13 12.24 -24.75
CA GLY A 22 -3.88 11.32 -23.88
C GLY A 22 -3.03 10.16 -23.37
N LEU A 23 -2.22 9.54 -24.24
CA LEU A 23 -1.31 8.45 -23.85
C LEU A 23 -0.23 8.93 -22.88
N ALA A 24 0.35 10.11 -23.11
CA ALA A 24 1.36 10.69 -22.23
C ALA A 24 0.77 10.99 -20.84
N LEU A 25 -0.43 11.56 -20.79
CA LEU A 25 -1.13 11.82 -19.52
C LEU A 25 -1.42 10.51 -18.77
N TRP A 26 -1.94 9.50 -19.47
CA TRP A 26 -2.22 8.18 -18.89
C TRP A 26 -0.95 7.51 -18.35
N ALA A 27 0.15 7.56 -19.10
CA ALA A 27 1.44 7.03 -18.67
C ALA A 27 1.96 7.76 -17.42
N GLY A 28 1.83 9.09 -17.37
CA GLY A 28 2.18 9.90 -16.20
C GLY A 28 1.38 9.52 -14.95
N ILE A 29 0.06 9.44 -15.07
CA ILE A 29 -0.82 9.01 -13.96
C ILE A 29 -0.43 7.60 -13.47
N LYS A 30 -0.20 6.67 -14.40
CA LYS A 30 0.19 5.30 -14.07
C LYS A 30 1.54 5.25 -13.36
N LEU A 31 2.51 6.06 -13.77
CA LEU A 31 3.82 6.16 -13.14
C LEU A 31 3.71 6.70 -11.70
N ILE A 32 2.92 7.76 -11.48
CA ILE A 32 2.66 8.33 -10.15
C ILE A 32 2.00 7.29 -9.24
N ASN A 33 0.95 6.61 -9.71
CA ASN A 33 0.28 5.57 -8.92
C ASN A 33 1.22 4.38 -8.62
N HIS A 34 2.11 4.04 -9.56
CA HIS A 34 3.13 3.02 -9.33
C HIS A 34 4.14 3.44 -8.26
N SER A 35 4.65 4.69 -8.32
CA SER A 35 5.62 5.19 -7.34
C SER A 35 5.03 5.27 -5.93
N LEU A 36 3.75 5.65 -5.79
CA LEU A 36 3.06 5.62 -4.50
C LEU A 36 2.98 4.21 -3.92
N ASN A 37 2.64 3.20 -4.73
CA ASN A 37 2.61 1.81 -4.28
C ASN A 37 4.03 1.30 -3.94
N THR A 38 5.04 1.66 -4.71
CA THR A 38 6.44 1.31 -4.41
C THR A 38 6.87 1.90 -3.08
N ARG A 39 6.59 3.19 -2.85
CA ARG A 39 6.91 3.89 -1.61
C ARG A 39 6.23 3.26 -0.40
N PHE A 40 4.96 2.90 -0.55
CA PHE A 40 4.22 2.18 0.48
C PHE A 40 4.87 0.83 0.82
N TYR A 41 5.32 0.07 -0.18
CA TYR A 41 5.97 -1.21 0.05
C TYR A 41 7.38 -1.06 0.64
N GLU A 42 8.27 -0.36 -0.06
CA GLU A 42 9.70 -0.32 0.26
C GLU A 42 10.01 0.55 1.48
N ASP A 43 9.41 1.73 1.59
CA ASP A 43 9.74 2.64 2.69
C ASP A 43 8.94 2.31 3.95
N PHE A 44 7.69 1.87 3.79
CA PHE A 44 6.76 1.73 4.91
C PHE A 44 6.59 0.28 5.38
N LEU A 45 6.17 -0.65 4.51
CA LEU A 45 5.94 -2.04 4.91
C LEU A 45 7.23 -2.74 5.33
N VAL A 46 8.28 -2.67 4.49
CA VAL A 46 9.59 -3.27 4.79
C VAL A 46 10.25 -2.59 6.01
N GLY A 47 10.07 -1.28 6.15
CA GLY A 47 10.52 -0.55 7.35
C GLY A 47 9.87 -1.07 8.63
N TRP A 48 8.57 -1.36 8.60
CA TRP A 48 7.85 -1.97 9.73
C TRP A 48 8.33 -3.39 10.02
N GLU A 49 8.50 -4.22 9.00
CA GLU A 49 9.04 -5.58 9.15
C GLU A 49 10.42 -5.56 9.81
N THR A 50 11.31 -4.70 9.34
CA THR A 50 12.66 -4.53 9.90
C THR A 50 12.62 -4.08 11.36
N ALA A 51 11.75 -3.13 11.69
CA ALA A 51 11.60 -2.63 13.06
C ALA A 51 11.09 -3.72 14.00
N ILE A 52 10.12 -4.53 13.57
CA ILE A 52 9.58 -5.65 14.36
C ILE A 52 10.64 -6.74 14.55
N ARG A 53 11.33 -7.14 13.48
CA ARG A 53 12.41 -8.15 13.56
C ARG A 53 13.51 -7.70 14.52
N THR A 54 13.89 -6.42 14.46
CA THR A 54 14.88 -5.83 15.38
C THR A 54 14.38 -5.87 16.83
N TYR A 55 13.12 -5.47 17.06
CA TYR A 55 12.51 -5.50 18.40
C TYR A 55 12.42 -6.93 18.97
N ASN A 56 12.12 -7.92 18.12
CA ASN A 56 12.11 -9.34 18.47
C ASN A 56 13.50 -9.88 18.77
N ALA A 57 14.49 -9.58 17.92
CA ALA A 57 15.87 -10.05 18.09
C ALA A 57 16.50 -9.56 19.40
N GLN A 58 16.07 -8.38 19.88
CA GLN A 58 16.47 -7.85 21.19
C GLN A 58 15.77 -8.53 22.39
N GLY A 59 14.91 -9.54 22.17
CA GLY A 59 14.21 -10.28 23.23
C GLY A 59 13.22 -9.42 24.04
N ARG A 60 12.64 -8.39 23.41
CA ARG A 60 11.83 -7.39 24.13
C ARG A 60 10.42 -7.89 24.45
N VAL A 61 9.85 -7.33 25.52
CA VAL A 61 8.49 -7.67 25.96
C VAL A 61 7.45 -6.91 25.15
N TRP A 62 6.64 -7.67 24.41
CA TRP A 62 5.49 -7.16 23.67
C TRP A 62 4.39 -6.66 24.62
N PRO A 63 3.66 -5.58 24.26
CA PRO A 63 2.46 -5.21 24.99
C PRO A 63 1.42 -6.32 24.91
N ARG A 64 0.65 -6.51 25.98
CA ARG A 64 -0.45 -7.50 25.99
C ARG A 64 -1.59 -6.98 25.11
N PHE A 65 -2.05 -7.80 24.17
CA PHE A 65 -3.21 -7.49 23.34
C PHE A 65 -4.47 -8.12 23.94
N THR A 66 -5.49 -7.31 24.24
CA THR A 66 -6.76 -7.76 24.85
C THR A 66 -7.89 -7.94 23.83
N GLY A 67 -7.66 -7.72 22.54
CA GLY A 67 -8.67 -7.88 21.48
C GLY A 67 -9.63 -6.70 21.29
N SER A 68 -9.73 -5.79 22.27
CA SER A 68 -10.77 -4.74 22.28
C SER A 68 -10.35 -3.41 21.64
N ASN A 69 -9.05 -3.08 21.60
CA ASN A 69 -8.59 -1.80 21.05
C ASN A 69 -7.24 -1.94 20.33
N HIS A 70 -7.31 -2.11 19.00
CA HIS A 70 -6.13 -2.23 18.12
C HIS A 70 -5.27 -0.96 18.13
N ALA A 71 -5.87 0.23 18.14
CA ALA A 71 -5.14 1.49 18.09
C ALA A 71 -4.33 1.73 19.37
N ALA A 72 -4.94 1.54 20.54
CA ALA A 72 -4.25 1.69 21.82
C ALA A 72 -3.10 0.68 21.99
N TYR A 73 -3.30 -0.55 21.50
CA TYR A 73 -2.24 -1.55 21.44
C TYR A 73 -1.05 -1.08 20.59
N MET A 74 -1.33 -0.62 19.36
CA MET A 74 -0.28 -0.14 18.45
C MET A 74 0.42 1.13 18.97
N GLU A 75 -0.30 2.04 19.60
CA GLU A 75 0.29 3.22 20.24
C GLU A 75 1.26 2.84 21.37
N ASN A 76 0.89 1.86 22.20
CA ASN A 76 1.77 1.34 23.25
C ASN A 76 2.99 0.63 22.65
N LEU A 77 2.81 -0.16 21.60
CA LEU A 77 3.91 -0.83 20.88
C LEU A 77 4.90 0.21 20.31
N VAL A 78 4.40 1.18 19.54
CA VAL A 78 5.22 2.25 18.95
C VAL A 78 5.97 3.03 20.02
N ARG A 79 5.31 3.36 21.14
CA ARG A 79 5.95 4.06 22.26
C ARG A 79 7.11 3.27 22.85
N ARG A 80 6.97 1.95 23.00
CA ARG A 80 8.04 1.07 23.50
C ARG A 80 9.20 0.98 22.50
N MET A 81 8.88 0.81 21.22
CA MET A 81 9.88 0.71 20.14
C MET A 81 10.72 1.97 19.99
N ARG A 82 10.13 3.16 20.14
CA ARG A 82 10.84 4.44 20.05
C ARG A 82 11.94 4.62 21.12
N GLY A 83 11.79 3.99 22.28
CA GLY A 83 12.78 4.08 23.36
C GLY A 83 13.94 3.09 23.23
N GLN A 84 14.01 2.29 22.16
CA GLN A 84 14.86 1.08 22.10
C GLN A 84 15.52 0.85 20.72
N ASP A 85 15.78 1.91 19.95
CA ASP A 85 16.42 1.89 18.63
C ASP A 85 15.74 1.02 17.55
N ALA A 86 14.53 0.53 17.82
CA ALA A 86 13.69 -0.22 16.87
C ALA A 86 12.54 0.66 16.35
N SER A 87 12.81 1.93 16.09
CA SER A 87 11.74 2.89 15.74
C SER A 87 11.05 2.53 14.42
N PRO A 88 9.71 2.41 14.39
CA PRO A 88 8.99 2.14 13.16
C PRO A 88 9.07 3.33 12.19
N PRO A 89 8.92 3.09 10.87
CA PRO A 89 9.05 4.13 9.86
C PRO A 89 8.01 5.25 10.06
N PRO A 90 8.27 6.47 9.53
CA PRO A 90 7.28 7.52 9.51
C PRO A 90 6.11 7.11 8.61
N SER A 91 4.90 7.53 8.99
CA SER A 91 3.72 7.45 8.12
C SER A 91 3.40 8.81 7.53
N ASN A 92 2.66 8.85 6.43
CA ASN A 92 2.03 10.05 5.90
C ASN A 92 0.75 10.47 6.65
N THR A 93 0.35 9.73 7.68
CA THR A 93 -0.73 10.12 8.60
C THR A 93 -0.19 10.52 9.97
N ARG A 94 -1.06 11.04 10.85
CA ARG A 94 -0.71 11.34 12.26
C ARG A 94 -0.31 10.09 13.07
N LYS A 95 -0.70 8.89 12.61
CA LYS A 95 -0.48 7.61 13.29
C LYS A 95 0.54 6.78 12.53
N ARG A 96 1.62 6.34 13.19
CA ARG A 96 2.70 5.56 12.53
C ARG A 96 2.27 4.20 12.00
N PHE A 97 1.15 3.67 12.47
CA PHE A 97 0.58 2.37 12.10
C PHE A 97 -0.62 2.50 11.15
N VAL A 98 -0.86 3.69 10.58
CA VAL A 98 -1.86 3.89 9.52
C VAL A 98 -1.18 4.56 8.35
N TYR A 99 -1.24 3.98 7.16
CA TYR A 99 -0.71 4.59 5.94
C TYR A 99 -1.84 4.89 4.97
N ARG A 100 -1.80 6.08 4.37
CA ARG A 100 -2.81 6.54 3.42
C ARG A 100 -2.32 6.39 1.99
N LEU A 101 -2.98 5.57 1.20
CA LEU A 101 -2.74 5.50 -0.24
C LEU A 101 -3.78 6.36 -0.97
N ASP A 102 -3.31 7.52 -1.43
CA ASP A 102 -4.10 8.46 -2.25
C ASP A 102 -3.63 8.39 -3.70
N ARG A 103 -4.23 7.49 -4.48
CA ARG A 103 -3.88 7.27 -5.89
C ARG A 103 -4.78 8.11 -6.78
N LEU A 104 -4.18 8.73 -7.80
CA LEU A 104 -4.92 9.51 -8.79
C LEU A 104 -5.95 8.64 -9.51
N GLY A 105 -7.23 8.99 -9.36
CA GLY A 105 -8.36 8.32 -9.98
C GLY A 105 -8.90 7.09 -9.24
N ASP A 106 -8.34 6.73 -8.08
CA ASP A 106 -8.90 5.71 -7.20
C ASP A 106 -9.47 6.36 -5.91
N ALA A 107 -10.22 5.61 -5.12
CA ALA A 107 -10.60 6.03 -3.77
C ALA A 107 -9.39 6.01 -2.83
N GLU A 108 -9.37 6.94 -1.87
CA GLU A 108 -8.38 6.98 -0.79
C GLU A 108 -8.48 5.71 0.07
N GLU A 109 -7.34 5.10 0.39
CA GLU A 109 -7.25 3.92 1.25
C GLU A 109 -6.45 4.23 2.52
N ASP A 110 -7.09 4.19 3.68
CA ASP A 110 -6.42 4.23 4.98
C ASP A 110 -6.12 2.80 5.44
N ILE A 111 -4.87 2.37 5.27
CA ILE A 111 -4.42 1.02 5.60
C ILE A 111 -3.92 0.99 7.04
N PHE A 112 -4.60 0.23 7.90
CA PHE A 112 -4.23 0.05 9.30
C PHE A 112 -3.35 -1.18 9.50
N PHE A 113 -2.27 -1.02 10.27
CA PHE A 113 -1.28 -2.04 10.54
C PHE A 113 -1.42 -2.54 11.98
N LEU A 114 -1.55 -3.85 12.12
CA LEU A 114 -1.56 -4.54 13.40
C LEU A 114 -0.38 -5.51 13.47
N CYS A 115 0.58 -5.22 14.32
CA CYS A 115 1.81 -5.98 14.40
C CYS A 115 1.79 -6.92 15.61
N PHE A 116 2.21 -8.16 15.41
CA PHE A 116 2.42 -9.19 16.43
C PHE A 116 3.86 -9.73 16.33
N PRO A 117 4.33 -10.52 17.31
CA PRO A 117 5.68 -11.07 17.29
C PRO A 117 6.01 -11.85 16.01
N ASP A 118 5.05 -12.61 15.50
CA ASP A 118 5.22 -13.60 14.41
C ASP A 118 4.59 -13.15 13.09
N LYS A 119 3.85 -12.04 13.08
CA LYS A 119 3.07 -11.62 11.92
C LYS A 119 2.69 -10.16 11.95
N MET A 120 2.37 -9.64 10.78
CA MET A 120 1.77 -8.32 10.59
C MET A 120 0.45 -8.49 9.86
N VAL A 121 -0.60 -7.80 10.31
CA VAL A 121 -1.92 -7.82 9.68
C VAL A 121 -2.25 -6.42 9.18
N LEU A 122 -2.60 -6.31 7.90
CA LEU A 122 -2.95 -5.09 7.21
C LEU A 122 -4.46 -5.09 6.95
N TYR A 123 -5.13 -4.01 7.32
CA TYR A 123 -6.58 -3.83 7.15
C TYR A 123 -6.89 -2.65 6.24
N GLY A 124 -8.03 -2.68 5.55
CA GLY A 124 -8.54 -1.53 4.79
C GLY A 124 -7.98 -1.39 3.38
N MET A 125 -7.40 -2.46 2.82
CA MET A 125 -6.86 -2.43 1.46
C MET A 125 -7.95 -2.71 0.43
N SER A 126 -7.87 -2.10 -0.76
CA SER A 126 -8.64 -2.62 -1.90
C SER A 126 -8.04 -3.91 -2.44
N PHE A 127 -8.82 -4.64 -3.25
CA PHE A 127 -8.32 -5.80 -3.99
C PHE A 127 -7.09 -5.47 -4.87
N LYS A 128 -7.07 -4.28 -5.47
CA LYS A 128 -5.96 -3.82 -6.32
C LYS A 128 -4.68 -3.67 -5.52
N THR A 129 -4.77 -3.08 -4.33
CA THR A 129 -3.64 -2.93 -3.41
C THR A 129 -3.18 -4.29 -2.88
N PHE A 130 -4.13 -5.12 -2.45
CA PHE A 130 -3.85 -6.49 -2.00
C PHE A 130 -3.08 -7.29 -3.07
N SER A 131 -3.62 -7.38 -4.29
CA SER A 131 -3.00 -8.12 -5.41
C SER A 131 -1.63 -7.58 -5.77
N SER A 132 -1.43 -6.25 -5.68
CA SER A 132 -0.14 -5.64 -5.94
C SER A 132 0.91 -5.97 -4.86
N LEU A 133 0.50 -6.09 -3.60
CA LEU A 133 1.40 -6.49 -2.50
C LEU A 133 1.74 -7.97 -2.59
N ASP A 134 0.73 -8.80 -2.78
CA ASP A 134 0.83 -10.25 -2.96
C ASP A 134 1.86 -10.58 -4.06
N LYS A 135 1.70 -9.97 -5.24
CA LYS A 135 2.65 -10.13 -6.34
C LYS A 135 4.07 -9.64 -6.01
N ARG A 136 4.22 -8.60 -5.18
CA ARG A 136 5.54 -8.08 -4.78
C ARG A 136 6.23 -8.99 -3.76
N ILE A 137 5.47 -9.54 -2.81
CA ILE A 137 5.99 -10.37 -1.72
C ILE A 137 6.27 -11.79 -2.20
N ASP A 138 5.31 -12.41 -2.89
CA ASP A 138 5.35 -13.83 -3.25
C ASP A 138 5.68 -14.09 -4.73
N GLY A 139 5.83 -13.04 -5.53
CA GLY A 139 6.17 -13.12 -6.96
C GLY A 139 5.02 -13.63 -7.86
N ARG A 140 3.94 -14.13 -7.27
CA ARG A 140 2.68 -14.56 -7.93
C ARG A 140 1.50 -14.03 -7.12
N SER A 141 0.34 -13.89 -7.76
CA SER A 141 -0.87 -13.55 -7.01
C SER A 141 -1.64 -14.82 -6.65
N ASP A 142 -1.60 -15.21 -5.38
CA ASP A 142 -2.32 -16.35 -4.81
C ASP A 142 -2.72 -16.02 -3.36
N GLU A 143 -3.99 -15.68 -3.15
CA GLU A 143 -4.48 -15.16 -1.86
C GLU A 143 -4.30 -16.14 -0.68
N GLN A 144 -4.12 -17.43 -0.95
CA GLN A 144 -4.11 -18.50 0.05
C GLN A 144 -2.72 -19.09 0.32
N ARG A 145 -1.71 -18.76 -0.51
CA ARG A 145 -0.40 -19.40 -0.47
C ARG A 145 0.71 -18.37 -0.60
N GLY A 146 1.67 -18.43 0.33
CA GLY A 146 2.81 -17.51 0.35
C GLY A 146 3.11 -16.97 1.73
N HIS A 147 4.04 -16.02 1.76
CA HIS A 147 4.40 -15.19 2.91
C HIS A 147 3.36 -14.10 3.16
N PHE A 148 2.65 -13.66 2.12
CA PHE A 148 1.47 -12.82 2.23
C PHE A 148 0.21 -13.64 1.97
N ARG A 149 -0.75 -13.59 2.88
CA ARG A 149 -2.05 -14.25 2.73
C ARG A 149 -3.15 -13.25 2.95
N GLY A 150 -4.31 -13.45 2.34
CA GLY A 150 -5.41 -12.52 2.56
C GLY A 150 -6.77 -13.14 2.45
N TRP A 151 -7.73 -12.35 2.91
CA TRP A 151 -9.14 -12.65 2.79
C TRP A 151 -9.94 -11.36 2.73
N LYS A 152 -11.14 -11.47 2.19
CA LYS A 152 -12.09 -10.38 2.13
C LYS A 152 -12.58 -10.03 3.55
N SER A 153 -12.59 -8.75 3.87
CA SER A 153 -13.10 -8.24 5.14
C SER A 153 -14.60 -8.50 5.28
N LYS A 154 -15.10 -8.46 6.52
CA LYS A 154 -16.54 -8.63 6.84
C LYS A 154 -17.42 -7.54 6.21
N ASP A 155 -16.83 -6.38 5.90
CA ASP A 155 -17.52 -5.30 5.18
C ASP A 155 -17.84 -5.66 3.72
N GLY A 156 -17.20 -6.68 3.15
CA GLY A 156 -17.42 -7.10 1.76
C GLY A 156 -16.81 -6.16 0.71
N PHE A 157 -16.03 -5.16 1.10
CA PHE A 157 -15.42 -4.18 0.20
C PHE A 157 -13.90 -4.11 0.33
N SER A 158 -13.38 -4.29 1.54
CA SER A 158 -11.93 -4.26 1.80
C SER A 158 -11.34 -5.66 1.92
N TYR A 159 -10.02 -5.73 1.80
CA TYR A 159 -9.22 -6.93 2.01
C TYR A 159 -8.35 -6.76 3.25
N ILE A 160 -8.17 -7.89 3.94
CA ILE A 160 -7.24 -8.03 5.06
C ILE A 160 -6.10 -8.90 4.55
N GLY A 161 -4.87 -8.42 4.75
CA GLY A 161 -3.65 -9.15 4.42
C GLY A 161 -2.87 -9.49 5.67
N GLN A 162 -2.17 -10.61 5.67
CA GLN A 162 -1.29 -11.05 6.73
C GLN A 162 0.07 -11.38 6.14
N VAL A 163 1.11 -10.74 6.66
CA VAL A 163 2.52 -11.06 6.40
C VAL A 163 3.04 -11.91 7.55
N LEU A 164 3.65 -13.06 7.25
CA LEU A 164 4.38 -13.86 8.23
C LEU A 164 5.82 -13.36 8.34
N LEU A 165 6.30 -13.10 9.57
CA LEU A 165 7.59 -12.46 9.84
C LEU A 165 8.73 -13.45 10.11
#